data_AF-G0VFC7-F1
#
_entry.id   AF-G0VFC7-F1
#
_cell.length_a   1.000
_cell.length_b   1.000
_cell.length_c   1.000
_cell.angle_alpha   90.00
_cell.angle_beta   90.00
_cell.angle_gamma   90.00
#
_symmetry.space_group_name_H-M   'P 1'
#
loop_
_entity.id
_entity.type
_entity.pdbx_description
1 polymer ?
#
loop_
_entity_poly.entity_id
_entity_poly.type
_entity_poly.pdbx_seq_one_letter_code
_entity_poly.pdbx_strand_id
1 'polypeptide(L)'
;MSNPSSTIGRILGITAMVGAVSALGYAIYFDHQRRSDPAFRKQLRSKLKRQAKAAQIAEQQEAQKKLQDVTEFLTAELAKDPISTDPSKREEIFTSSLEQGERLSMAGDQDLLAASKFYRALTVYPNPAELLEIYQKSIAKNVYENIVLMIAILPPANVSNFLSGVTSKMDKLQMESETMEKMNEIDE
;
A
#
# COMPACT_ATOMS: atom_id res chain seq x y z
N MET A 1 -32.00 -70.40 24.31
CA MET A 1 -32.51 -69.42 23.33
C MET A 1 -31.46 -68.34 23.11
N SER A 2 -30.93 -68.19 21.90
CA SER A 2 -30.08 -67.05 21.52
C SER A 2 -30.98 -65.83 21.25
N ASN A 3 -30.77 -64.72 21.97
CA ASN A 3 -31.57 -63.50 21.80
C ASN A 3 -31.24 -62.80 20.48
N PRO A 4 -32.16 -62.79 19.48
CA PRO A 4 -31.91 -62.23 18.14
C PRO A 4 -31.69 -60.69 18.16
N SER A 5 -32.13 -60.02 19.22
CA SER A 5 -31.89 -58.59 19.47
C SER A 5 -30.39 -58.26 19.57
N SER A 6 -29.59 -59.13 20.19
CA SER A 6 -28.14 -58.89 20.38
C SER A 6 -27.33 -59.08 19.10
N THR A 7 -27.77 -59.97 18.22
CA THR A 7 -27.11 -60.23 16.92
C THR A 7 -27.41 -59.13 15.91
N ILE A 8 -28.63 -58.58 15.88
CA ILE A 8 -28.97 -57.45 14.99
C ILE A 8 -28.16 -56.20 15.35
N GLY A 9 -28.04 -55.86 16.64
CA GLY A 9 -27.22 -54.73 17.08
C GLY A 9 -25.73 -54.88 16.73
N ARG A 10 -25.19 -56.11 16.82
CA ARG A 10 -23.81 -56.41 16.41
C ARG A 10 -23.61 -56.28 14.90
N ILE A 11 -24.55 -56.78 14.09
CA ILE A 11 -24.50 -56.68 12.63
C ILE A 11 -24.58 -55.21 12.18
N LEU A 12 -25.44 -54.40 12.81
CA LEU A 12 -25.54 -52.96 12.55
C LEU A 12 -24.25 -52.22 12.94
N GLY A 13 -23.69 -52.52 14.11
CA GLY A 13 -22.43 -51.92 14.56
C GLY A 13 -21.25 -52.24 13.64
N ILE A 14 -21.14 -53.49 13.18
CA ILE A 14 -20.10 -53.91 12.23
C ILE A 14 -20.26 -53.20 10.88
N THR A 15 -21.49 -53.16 10.34
CA THR A 15 -21.77 -52.50 9.05
C THR A 15 -21.48 -51.00 9.11
N ALA A 16 -21.84 -50.33 10.21
CA ALA A 16 -21.55 -48.91 10.41
C ALA A 16 -20.04 -48.63 10.48
N MET A 17 -19.28 -49.47 11.19
CA MET A 17 -17.81 -49.36 11.27
C MET A 17 -17.16 -49.56 9.90
N VAL A 18 -17.56 -50.60 9.16
CA VAL A 18 -17.03 -50.87 7.82
C VAL A 18 -17.37 -49.74 6.85
N GLY A 19 -18.59 -49.19 6.93
CA GLY A 19 -19.02 -48.04 6.15
C GLY A 19 -18.17 -46.80 6.45
N ALA A 20 -17.94 -46.49 7.73
CA ALA A 20 -17.12 -45.35 8.14
C ALA A 20 -15.65 -45.50 7.68
N VAL A 21 -15.04 -46.67 7.85
CA VAL A 21 -13.66 -46.93 7.40
C VAL A 21 -13.54 -46.82 5.89
N SER A 22 -14.51 -47.35 5.14
CA SER A 22 -14.56 -47.25 3.68
C SER A 22 -14.66 -45.80 3.21
N ALA A 23 -15.52 -45.00 3.85
CA ALA A 23 -15.67 -43.58 3.53
C ALA A 23 -14.39 -42.79 3.83
N LEU A 24 -13.75 -43.04 4.98
CA LEU A 24 -12.46 -42.44 5.33
C LEU A 24 -11.36 -42.82 4.35
N GLY A 25 -11.26 -44.11 4.00
CA GLY A 25 -10.30 -44.59 3.01
C GLY A 25 -10.49 -43.93 1.64
N TYR A 26 -11.74 -43.81 1.19
CA TYR A 26 -12.06 -43.13 -0.07
C TYR A 26 -11.74 -41.63 -0.02
N ALA A 27 -12.05 -40.95 1.08
CA ALA A 27 -11.72 -39.53 1.25
C ALA A 27 -10.20 -39.28 1.19
N ILE A 28 -9.40 -40.13 1.84
CA ILE A 28 -7.93 -40.07 1.80
C ILE A 28 -7.43 -40.33 0.38
N TYR A 29 -7.92 -41.38 -0.28
CA TYR A 29 -7.56 -41.71 -1.66
C TYR A 29 -7.90 -40.57 -2.62
N PHE A 30 -9.09 -39.99 -2.49
CA PHE A 30 -9.57 -38.92 -3.35
C PHE A 30 -8.78 -37.62 -3.15
N ASP A 31 -8.44 -37.24 -1.91
CA ASP A 31 -7.57 -36.09 -1.63
C ASP A 31 -6.16 -36.32 -2.20
N HIS A 32 -5.60 -37.53 -2.05
CA HIS A 32 -4.31 -37.87 -2.64
C HIS A 32 -4.34 -37.78 -4.18
N GLN A 33 -5.33 -38.39 -4.82
CA GLN A 33 -5.49 -38.36 -6.28
C GLN A 33 -5.59 -36.92 -6.79
N ARG A 34 -6.40 -36.07 -6.13
CA ARG A 34 -6.54 -34.65 -6.46
C ARG A 34 -5.23 -33.87 -6.31
N ARG A 35 -4.44 -34.12 -5.27
CA ARG A 35 -3.16 -33.42 -5.03
C ARG A 35 -2.03 -33.90 -5.94
N SER A 36 -2.09 -35.15 -6.39
CA SER A 36 -1.14 -35.74 -7.33
C SER A 36 -1.37 -35.34 -8.79
N ASP A 37 -2.54 -34.75 -9.11
CA ASP A 37 -2.88 -34.33 -10.47
C ASP A 37 -2.01 -33.13 -10.94
N PRO A 38 -1.24 -33.27 -12.03
CA PRO A 38 -0.44 -32.18 -12.59
C PRO A 38 -1.29 -30.97 -13.01
N ALA A 39 -2.53 -31.16 -13.46
CA ALA A 39 -3.42 -30.07 -13.85
C ALA A 39 -3.81 -29.21 -12.65
N PHE A 40 -4.13 -29.83 -11.50
CA PHE A 40 -4.44 -29.12 -10.26
C PHE A 40 -3.25 -28.28 -9.78
N ARG A 41 -2.04 -28.83 -9.81
CA ARG A 41 -0.81 -28.10 -9.45
C ARG A 41 -0.55 -26.91 -10.37
N LYS A 42 -0.78 -27.07 -11.67
CA LYS A 42 -0.65 -25.98 -12.66
C LYS A 42 -1.67 -24.88 -12.38
N GLN A 43 -2.93 -25.22 -12.14
CA GLN A 43 -3.98 -24.25 -11.79
C GLN A 43 -3.68 -23.53 -10.48
N LEU A 44 -3.21 -24.23 -9.44
CA LEU A 44 -2.85 -23.62 -8.18
C LEU A 44 -1.71 -22.62 -8.35
N ARG A 45 -0.65 -22.99 -9.08
CA ARG A 45 0.45 -22.06 -9.41
C ARG A 45 -0.04 -20.84 -10.18
N SER A 46 -0.95 -21.02 -11.15
CA SER A 46 -1.55 -19.91 -11.89
C SER A 46 -2.38 -18.98 -10.99
N LYS A 47 -3.19 -19.54 -10.08
CA LYS A 47 -3.97 -18.76 -9.12
C LYS A 47 -3.08 -17.96 -8.16
N LEU A 48 -2.04 -18.59 -7.61
CA LEU A 48 -1.09 -17.89 -6.73
C LEU A 48 -0.38 -16.76 -7.47
N LYS A 49 0.06 -16.99 -8.72
CA LYS A 49 0.64 -15.94 -9.56
C LYS A 49 -0.35 -14.80 -9.81
N ARG A 50 -1.61 -15.09 -10.14
CA ARG A 50 -2.65 -14.08 -10.36
C ARG A 50 -2.96 -13.27 -9.09
N GLN A 51 -3.01 -13.92 -7.92
CA GLN A 51 -3.20 -13.24 -6.65
C GLN A 51 -2.02 -12.32 -6.30
N ALA A 52 -0.79 -12.79 -6.50
CA ALA A 52 0.40 -11.96 -6.30
C ALA A 52 0.42 -10.76 -7.25
N LYS A 53 0.12 -10.97 -8.54
CA LYS A 53 -0.03 -9.89 -9.53
C LYS A 53 -1.13 -8.90 -9.10
N ALA A 54 -2.30 -9.39 -8.71
CA ALA A 54 -3.42 -8.54 -8.29
C ALA A 54 -3.11 -7.71 -7.04
N ALA A 55 -2.39 -8.28 -6.06
CA ALA A 55 -1.95 -7.55 -4.88
C ALA A 55 -0.96 -6.43 -5.24
N GLN A 56 0.01 -6.71 -6.12
CA GLN A 56 0.95 -5.70 -6.61
C GLN A 56 0.25 -4.58 -7.37
N ILE A 57 -0.71 -4.93 -8.26
CA ILE A 57 -1.50 -3.93 -9.00
C ILE A 57 -2.31 -3.07 -8.03
N ALA A 58 -2.94 -3.66 -7.01
CA ALA A 58 -3.72 -2.91 -6.03
C ALA A 58 -2.84 -1.92 -5.24
N GLU A 59 -1.65 -2.32 -4.82
CA GLU A 59 -0.68 -1.46 -4.12
C GLU A 59 -0.23 -0.29 -5.01
N GLN A 60 0.06 -0.57 -6.28
CA GLN A 60 0.44 0.46 -7.26
C GLN A 60 -0.70 1.43 -7.55
N GLN A 61 -1.93 0.92 -7.71
CA GLN A 61 -3.11 1.76 -7.90
C GLN A 61 -3.37 2.65 -6.69
N GLU A 62 -3.17 2.16 -5.48
CA GLU A 62 -3.28 2.96 -4.26
C GLU A 62 -2.21 4.06 -4.22
N ALA A 63 -0.96 3.74 -4.57
CA ALA A 63 0.12 4.71 -4.64
C ALA A 63 -0.14 5.80 -5.70
N GLN A 64 -0.62 5.42 -6.88
CA GLN A 64 -0.98 6.35 -7.95
C GLN A 64 -2.15 7.26 -7.54
N LYS A 65 -3.18 6.71 -6.90
CA LYS A 65 -4.31 7.52 -6.38
C LYS A 65 -3.83 8.53 -5.35
N LYS A 66 -3.01 8.11 -4.38
CA LYS A 66 -2.40 9.02 -3.40
C LYS A 66 -1.61 10.15 -4.05
N LEU A 67 -0.84 9.85 -5.09
CA LEU A 67 -0.12 10.88 -5.85
C LEU A 67 -1.06 11.86 -6.55
N GLN A 68 -2.13 11.36 -7.18
CA GLN A 68 -3.15 12.20 -7.82
C GLN A 68 -3.85 13.10 -6.80
N ASP A 69 -4.30 12.55 -5.68
CA ASP A 69 -4.98 13.29 -4.61
C ASP A 69 -4.09 14.41 -4.05
N VAL A 70 -2.81 14.11 -3.77
CA VAL A 70 -1.85 15.12 -3.29
C VAL A 70 -1.59 16.19 -4.36
N THR A 71 -1.52 15.81 -5.63
CA THR A 71 -1.29 16.75 -6.74
C THR A 71 -2.47 17.71 -6.90
N GLU A 72 -3.69 17.19 -6.94
CA GLU A 72 -4.92 17.99 -7.04
C GLU A 72 -5.03 18.94 -5.85
N PHE A 73 -4.77 18.45 -4.64
CA PHE A 73 -4.81 19.27 -3.45
C PHE A 73 -3.74 20.39 -3.45
N LEU A 74 -2.48 20.05 -3.74
CA LEU A 74 -1.39 21.01 -3.73
C LEU A 74 -1.61 22.10 -4.78
N THR A 75 -2.04 21.73 -5.98
CA THR A 75 -2.33 22.70 -7.05
C THR A 75 -3.50 23.61 -6.67
N ALA A 76 -4.57 23.08 -6.07
CA ALA A 76 -5.69 23.87 -5.60
C ALA A 76 -5.30 24.83 -4.45
N GLU A 77 -4.46 24.40 -3.52
CA GLU A 77 -4.03 25.22 -2.38
C GLU A 77 -3.08 26.35 -2.82
N LEU A 78 -2.12 26.05 -3.71
CA LEU A 78 -1.21 27.04 -4.27
C LEU A 78 -1.93 28.05 -5.18
N ALA A 79 -3.04 27.66 -5.81
CA ALA A 79 -3.88 28.57 -6.59
C ALA A 79 -4.65 29.56 -5.69
N LYS A 80 -5.07 29.14 -4.49
CA LYS A 80 -5.77 30.01 -3.52
C LYS A 80 -4.84 31.02 -2.87
N ASP A 81 -3.66 30.57 -2.45
CA ASP A 81 -2.67 31.39 -1.76
C ASP A 81 -1.29 31.20 -2.42
N PRO A 82 -0.97 31.98 -3.46
CA PRO A 82 0.31 31.88 -4.14
C PRO A 82 1.45 32.28 -3.20
N ILE A 83 2.52 31.47 -3.22
CA ILE A 83 3.71 31.73 -2.40
C ILE A 83 4.41 32.98 -2.94
N SER A 84 4.55 34.01 -2.09
CA SER A 84 5.25 35.23 -2.47
C SER A 84 6.74 34.95 -2.69
N THR A 85 7.29 35.49 -3.78
CA THR A 85 8.71 35.38 -4.14
C THR A 85 9.59 36.46 -3.49
N ASP A 86 8.99 37.39 -2.74
CA ASP A 86 9.70 38.49 -2.08
C ASP A 86 10.63 37.96 -0.97
N PRO A 87 11.96 38.19 -1.07
CA PRO A 87 12.91 37.81 -0.02
C PRO A 87 12.57 38.40 1.35
N SER A 88 11.97 39.60 1.38
CA SER A 88 11.68 40.34 2.62
C SER A 88 10.57 39.68 3.45
N LYS A 89 9.71 38.88 2.81
CA LYS A 89 8.57 38.20 3.46
C LYS A 89 8.82 36.74 3.78
N ARG A 90 10.02 36.21 3.46
CA ARG A 90 10.32 34.79 3.65
C ARG A 90 10.21 34.35 5.11
N GLU A 91 10.70 35.16 6.04
CA GLU A 91 10.65 34.87 7.47
C GLU A 91 9.21 34.85 8.01
N GLU A 92 8.38 35.81 7.60
CA GLU A 92 6.97 35.86 7.95
C GLU A 92 6.20 34.67 7.38
N ILE A 93 6.41 34.34 6.10
CA ILE A 93 5.79 33.19 5.45
C ILE A 93 6.21 31.89 6.11
N PHE A 94 7.50 31.74 6.41
CA PHE A 94 8.05 30.58 7.10
C PHE A 94 7.37 30.39 8.45
N THR A 95 7.40 31.42 9.30
CA THR A 95 6.88 31.35 10.67
C THR A 95 5.38 31.08 10.68
N SER A 96 4.61 31.83 9.89
CA SER A 96 3.15 31.65 9.77
C SER A 96 2.78 30.26 9.25
N SER A 97 3.51 29.75 8.25
CA SER A 97 3.24 28.41 7.70
C SER A 97 3.61 27.30 8.68
N LEU A 98 4.72 27.47 9.42
CA LEU A 98 5.14 26.51 10.43
C LEU A 98 4.12 26.41 11.57
N GLU A 99 3.68 27.56 12.11
CA GLU A 99 2.66 27.61 13.16
C GLU A 99 1.33 26.98 12.72
N GLN A 100 0.89 27.26 11.48
CA GLN A 100 -0.32 26.66 10.92
C GLN A 100 -0.16 25.14 10.75
N GLY A 101 1.00 24.68 10.25
CA GLY A 101 1.31 23.26 10.09
C GLY A 101 1.30 22.50 11.41
N GLU A 102 1.89 23.06 12.47
CA GLU A 102 1.86 22.48 13.81
C GLU A 102 0.44 22.40 14.37
N ARG A 103 -0.33 23.49 14.29
CA ARG A 103 -1.72 23.50 14.78
C ARG A 103 -2.57 22.44 14.09
N LEU A 104 -2.44 22.31 12.77
CA LEU A 104 -3.18 21.32 11.98
C LEU A 104 -2.73 19.89 12.28
N SER A 105 -1.44 19.69 12.55
CA SER A 105 -0.90 18.38 12.93
C SER A 105 -1.39 17.91 14.30
N MET A 106 -1.67 18.83 15.23
CA MET A 106 -2.26 18.48 16.52
C MET A 106 -3.72 18.04 16.41
N ALA A 107 -4.46 18.52 15.40
CA ALA A 107 -5.86 18.16 15.19
C ALA A 107 -6.04 16.73 14.64
N GLY A 108 -5.03 16.18 13.94
CA GLY A 108 -4.97 14.78 13.52
C GLY A 108 -5.91 14.35 12.38
N ASP A 109 -6.80 15.22 11.90
CA ASP A 109 -7.75 14.94 10.81
C ASP A 109 -7.36 15.63 9.48
N GLN A 110 -6.34 16.50 9.51
CA GLN A 110 -5.98 17.37 8.39
C GLN A 110 -4.52 17.21 7.94
N ASP A 111 -4.03 15.97 7.88
CA ASP A 111 -2.63 15.65 7.55
C ASP A 111 -2.16 16.27 6.21
N LEU A 112 -3.03 16.25 5.20
CA LEU A 112 -2.75 16.79 3.87
C LEU A 112 -2.59 18.32 3.90
N LEU A 113 -3.44 19.00 4.67
CA LEU A 113 -3.40 20.45 4.85
C LEU A 113 -2.21 20.86 5.74
N ALA A 114 -1.90 20.10 6.79
CA ALA A 114 -0.70 20.30 7.58
C ALA A 114 0.56 20.19 6.70
N ALA A 115 0.63 19.14 5.87
CA ALA A 115 1.73 18.93 4.94
C ALA A 115 1.90 20.09 3.95
N SER A 116 0.82 20.68 3.43
CA SER A 116 0.95 21.82 2.51
C SER A 116 1.51 23.07 3.19
N LYS A 117 1.22 23.29 4.48
CA LYS A 117 1.82 24.39 5.24
C LYS A 117 3.31 24.14 5.53
N PHE A 118 3.71 22.92 5.89
CA PHE A 118 5.13 22.58 6.02
C PHE A 118 5.89 22.63 4.70
N TYR A 119 5.27 22.20 3.60
CA TYR A 119 5.82 22.34 2.25
C TYR A 119 6.05 23.82 1.91
N ARG A 120 5.10 24.71 2.21
CA ARG A 120 5.25 26.16 2.03
C ARG A 120 6.44 26.70 2.82
N ALA A 121 6.58 26.31 4.09
CA ALA A 121 7.74 26.68 4.91
C ALA A 121 9.07 26.22 4.29
N LEU A 122 9.12 25.00 3.75
CA LEU A 122 10.30 24.47 3.05
C LEU A 122 10.69 25.30 1.82
N THR A 123 9.72 25.75 1.03
CA THR A 123 10.00 26.49 -0.23
C THR A 123 10.66 27.86 0.01
N VAL A 124 10.43 28.48 1.16
CA VAL A 124 11.00 29.80 1.51
C VAL A 124 12.26 29.70 2.37
N TYR A 125 12.59 28.50 2.86
CA TYR A 125 13.73 28.26 3.72
C TYR A 125 15.05 28.22 2.91
N PRO A 126 16.15 28.83 3.40
CA PRO A 126 17.41 28.89 2.63
C PRO A 126 18.05 27.52 2.35
N ASN A 127 17.91 26.57 3.29
CA ASN A 127 18.49 25.23 3.21
C ASN A 127 17.42 24.15 3.48
N PRO A 128 16.53 23.86 2.51
CA PRO A 128 15.38 22.98 2.75
C PRO A 128 15.77 21.54 3.09
N ALA A 129 16.96 21.07 2.70
CA ALA A 129 17.45 19.73 3.04
C ALA A 129 17.61 19.55 4.57
N GLU A 130 18.20 20.54 5.25
CA GLU A 130 18.37 20.53 6.70
C GLU A 130 17.03 20.57 7.43
N LEU A 131 16.11 21.43 6.98
CA LEU A 131 14.77 21.51 7.57
C LEU A 131 13.99 20.20 7.39
N LEU A 132 14.16 19.54 6.25
CA LEU A 132 13.53 18.25 5.98
C LEU A 132 14.04 17.13 6.89
N GLU A 133 15.32 17.14 7.26
CA GLU A 133 15.87 16.19 8.25
C GLU A 133 15.29 16.41 9.65
N ILE A 134 15.00 17.66 10.03
CA ILE A 134 14.32 18.00 11.27
C ILE A 134 12.88 17.49 11.24
N TYR A 135 12.17 17.71 10.13
CA TYR A 135 10.80 17.23 9.94
C TYR A 135 10.71 15.71 10.01
N GLN A 136 11.66 14.99 9.44
CA GLN A 136 11.70 13.52 9.50
C GLN A 136 11.71 13.00 10.95
N LYS A 137 12.30 13.76 11.89
CA LYS A 137 12.45 13.36 13.30
C LYS A 137 11.33 13.89 14.20
N SER A 138 10.70 15.00 13.83
CA SER A 138 9.78 15.75 14.71
C SER A 138 8.31 15.65 14.31
N ILE A 139 8.02 15.38 13.04
CA ILE A 139 6.65 15.34 12.49
C ILE A 139 6.17 13.89 12.40
N ALA A 140 4.85 13.68 12.55
CA ALA A 140 4.22 12.39 12.34
C ALA A 140 4.50 11.84 10.92
N LYS A 141 4.72 10.53 10.82
CA LYS A 141 5.14 9.85 9.58
C LYS A 141 4.19 10.12 8.40
N ASN A 142 2.89 10.11 8.66
CA ASN A 142 1.81 10.37 7.71
C ASN A 142 1.88 11.79 7.10
N VAL A 143 2.12 12.82 7.92
CA VAL A 143 2.31 14.20 7.42
C VAL A 143 3.63 14.33 6.66
N TYR A 144 4.71 13.72 7.17
CA TYR A 144 6.01 13.73 6.50
C TYR A 144 5.96 13.06 5.11
N GLU A 145 5.27 11.92 4.98
CA GLU A 145 5.08 11.25 3.70
C GLU A 145 4.38 12.16 2.68
N ASN A 146 3.33 12.88 3.09
CA ASN A 146 2.66 13.86 2.23
C ASN A 146 3.59 15.00 1.80
N ILE A 147 4.44 15.52 2.70
CA ILE A 147 5.46 16.54 2.36
C ILE A 147 6.40 16.01 1.28
N VAL A 148 6.88 14.77 1.42
CA VAL A 148 7.78 14.14 0.43
C VAL A 148 7.08 13.97 -0.92
N LEU A 149 5.80 13.59 -0.94
CA LEU A 149 5.00 13.51 -2.17
C LEU A 149 4.88 14.89 -2.82
N MET A 150 4.60 15.95 -2.04
CA MET A 150 4.53 17.32 -2.54
C MET A 150 5.85 17.81 -3.14
N ILE A 151 6.99 17.48 -2.50
CA ILE A 151 8.33 17.77 -3.02
C ILE A 151 8.61 17.03 -4.34
N ALA A 152 8.15 15.79 -4.47
CA ALA A 152 8.31 15.03 -5.71
C ALA A 152 7.49 15.63 -6.87
N ILE A 153 6.34 16.22 -6.57
CA ILE A 153 5.49 16.91 -7.55
C ILE A 153 6.10 18.27 -7.94
N LEU A 154 6.47 19.08 -6.94
CA LEU A 154 7.03 20.41 -7.13
C LEU A 154 8.27 20.59 -6.23
N PRO A 155 9.49 20.42 -6.78
CA PRO A 155 10.68 20.47 -5.96
C PRO A 155 11.05 21.91 -5.55
N PRO A 156 11.28 22.20 -4.26
CA PRO A 156 11.82 23.48 -3.82
C PRO A 156 13.31 23.63 -4.23
N ALA A 157 13.86 24.84 -4.14
CA ALA A 157 15.26 25.07 -4.49
C ALA A 157 16.22 24.24 -3.61
N ASN A 158 17.25 23.62 -4.18
CA ASN A 158 18.33 22.89 -3.47
C ASN A 158 17.94 21.61 -2.69
N VAL A 159 16.92 20.85 -3.10
CA VAL A 159 16.64 19.49 -2.55
C VAL A 159 17.18 18.33 -3.40
N SER A 160 18.09 18.60 -4.34
CA SER A 160 18.58 17.65 -5.36
C SER A 160 19.08 16.31 -4.80
N ASN A 161 19.83 16.35 -3.69
CA ASN A 161 20.39 15.15 -3.06
C ASN A 161 19.32 14.29 -2.37
N PHE A 162 18.25 14.91 -1.89
CA PHE A 162 17.12 14.20 -1.30
C PHE A 162 16.21 13.63 -2.40
N LEU A 163 15.95 14.44 -3.42
CA LEU A 163 15.15 14.05 -4.57
C LEU A 163 15.69 12.82 -5.26
N SER A 164 17.00 12.71 -5.48
CA SER A 164 17.58 11.55 -6.17
C SER A 164 17.25 10.21 -5.50
N GLY A 165 17.16 10.18 -4.17
CA GLY A 165 16.74 8.98 -3.42
C GLY A 165 15.25 8.68 -3.54
N VAL A 166 14.41 9.72 -3.58
CA VAL A 166 12.95 9.60 -3.71
C VAL A 166 12.54 9.27 -5.15
N THR A 167 13.11 9.95 -6.14
CA THR A 167 12.87 9.70 -7.57
C THR A 167 13.33 8.31 -7.95
N SER A 168 14.48 7.83 -7.47
CA SER A 168 14.90 6.44 -7.71
C SER A 168 13.91 5.41 -7.18
N LYS A 169 13.23 5.71 -6.06
CA LYS A 169 12.18 4.85 -5.50
C LYS A 169 10.88 4.94 -6.31
N MET A 170 10.49 6.14 -6.73
CA MET A 170 9.33 6.41 -7.58
C MET A 170 9.48 5.80 -8.97
N ASP A 171 10.61 6.03 -9.65
CA ASP A 171 10.95 5.48 -10.96
C ASP A 171 10.94 3.95 -10.91
N LYS A 172 11.43 3.36 -9.81
CA LYS A 172 11.37 1.91 -9.63
C LYS A 172 9.93 1.41 -9.51
N LEU A 173 9.07 2.11 -8.77
CA LEU A 173 7.64 1.79 -8.66
C LEU A 173 6.89 1.99 -10.00
N GLN A 174 7.24 3.03 -10.76
CA GLN A 174 6.67 3.31 -12.07
C GLN A 174 7.13 2.30 -13.13
N MET A 175 8.43 1.99 -13.21
CA MET A 175 8.96 0.95 -14.10
C MET A 175 8.37 -0.42 -13.76
N GLU A 176 8.20 -0.76 -12.48
CA GLU A 176 7.56 -2.00 -12.04
C GLU A 176 6.06 -2.01 -12.39
N SER A 177 5.39 -0.85 -12.42
CA SER A 177 4.01 -0.74 -12.92
C SER A 177 3.91 -0.91 -14.45
N GLU A 178 4.76 -0.25 -15.23
CA GLU A 178 4.76 -0.32 -16.70
C GLU A 178 5.17 -1.70 -17.22
N THR A 179 6.16 -2.35 -16.59
CA THR A 179 6.56 -3.72 -16.97
C THR A 179 5.46 -4.73 -16.65
N MET A 180 4.71 -4.52 -15.57
CA MET A 180 3.58 -5.37 -15.21
C MET A 180 2.35 -5.14 -16.09
N GLU A 181 2.09 -3.91 -16.52
CA GLU A 181 1.04 -3.57 -17.48
C GLU A 181 1.31 -4.22 -18.84
N LYS A 182 2.54 -4.12 -19.35
CA LYS A 182 2.98 -4.82 -20.58
C LYS A 182 2.91 -6.35 -20.45
N MET A 183 3.19 -6.90 -19.27
CA MET A 183 3.01 -8.34 -19.02
C MET A 183 1.54 -8.75 -18.98
N ASN A 184 0.60 -7.83 -18.74
CA ASN A 184 -0.83 -8.10 -18.74
C ASN A 184 -1.39 -8.09 -20.17
N GLU A 185 -0.91 -7.21 -21.05
CA GLU A 185 -1.26 -7.20 -22.49
C GLU A 185 -0.78 -8.44 -23.26
N ILE A 186 0.26 -9.14 -22.75
CA ILE A 186 0.81 -10.35 -23.39
C ILE A 186 0.04 -11.63 -23.00
N ASP A 187 -0.70 -11.60 -21.88
CA ASP A 187 -1.45 -12.76 -21.34
C ASP A 187 -2.96 -12.74 -21.72
N GLU A 188 -3.46 -11.70 -22.42
CA GLU A 188 -4.80 -11.62 -23.07
C GLU A 188 -4.75 -12.05 -24.55
#